data_AF-A0A1Y1MGD3-F1
#
_entry.id   AF-A0A1Y1MGD3-F1
#
_cell.length_a   1.000
_cell.length_b   1.000
_cell.length_c   1.000
_cell.angle_alpha   90.00
_cell.angle_beta   90.00
_cell.angle_gamma   90.00
#
_symmetry.space_group_name_H-M   'P 1'
#
loop_
_entity.id
_entity.type
_entity.pdbx_description
1 polymer ?
#
loop_
_entity_poly.entity_id
_entity_poly.type
_entity_poly.pdbx_seq_one_letter_code
_entity_poly.pdbx_strand_id
1 'polypeptide(L)'
;MKFKGKSMTNMQKVTILSFDEVYLSDEICFDKQEQRIIGPCKSAQVVMARGLFSDWKQSIYFKFDQAMTKAILFEIIRKVEPYYTVVAIVCDMGASNQGLWKSFDID
;
A
#
# COMPACT_ATOMS: atom_id res chain seq x y z
N MET A 1 2.90 -8.28 9.80
CA MET A 1 1.86 -7.33 10.24
C MET A 1 1.38 -7.75 11.62
N LYS A 2 1.49 -6.90 12.66
CA LYS A 2 0.96 -7.19 14.00
C LYS A 2 -0.50 -6.76 14.01
N PHE A 3 -1.42 -7.67 13.71
CA PHE A 3 -2.85 -7.37 13.58
C PHE A 3 -3.49 -7.10 14.94
N LYS A 4 -3.35 -5.87 15.45
CA LYS A 4 -4.11 -5.38 16.62
C LYS A 4 -5.61 -5.37 16.37
N GLY A 5 -6.05 -5.46 15.11
CA GLY A 5 -7.46 -5.49 14.69
C GLY A 5 -8.33 -6.48 15.47
N LYS A 6 -7.81 -7.63 15.91
CA LYS A 6 -8.63 -8.62 16.64
C LYS A 6 -9.21 -8.11 17.96
N SER A 7 -8.54 -7.19 18.65
CA SER A 7 -8.99 -6.62 19.91
C SER A 7 -9.71 -5.27 19.75
N MET A 8 -9.90 -4.80 18.52
CA MET A 8 -10.50 -3.50 18.21
C MET A 8 -12.01 -3.62 18.03
N THR A 9 -12.74 -2.57 18.41
CA THR A 9 -14.18 -2.47 18.11
C THR A 9 -14.41 -2.32 16.60
N ASN A 10 -15.63 -2.57 16.13
CA ASN A 10 -15.95 -2.42 14.71
C ASN A 10 -15.67 -0.99 14.21
N MET A 11 -15.93 0.03 15.02
CA MET A 11 -15.63 1.43 14.69
C MET A 11 -14.13 1.68 14.55
N GLN A 12 -13.32 1.10 15.44
CA GLN A 12 -11.87 1.24 15.38
C GLN A 12 -11.25 0.48 14.19
N LYS A 13 -11.90 -0.59 13.71
CA LYS A 13 -11.47 -1.36 12.54
C LYS A 13 -11.69 -0.65 11.21
N VAL A 14 -12.52 0.39 11.16
CA VAL A 14 -12.77 1.14 9.93
C VAL A 14 -11.47 1.80 9.46
N THR A 15 -11.04 1.46 8.25
CA THR A 15 -9.70 1.72 7.74
C THR A 15 -9.80 2.27 6.32
N ILE A 16 -8.92 3.23 6.02
CA ILE A 16 -8.66 3.69 4.66
C ILE A 16 -7.31 3.16 4.19
N LEU A 17 -7.18 2.89 2.90
CA LEU A 17 -5.91 2.59 2.26
C LEU A 17 -5.44 3.81 1.50
N SER A 18 -4.22 4.28 1.75
CA SER A 18 -3.59 5.32 0.96
C SER A 18 -2.33 4.78 0.33
N PHE A 19 -2.11 5.04 -0.95
CA PHE A 19 -0.90 4.61 -1.62
C PHE A 19 -0.30 5.70 -2.49
N ASP A 20 1.03 5.65 -2.60
CA ASP A 20 1.81 6.58 -3.39
C ASP A 20 3.14 5.94 -3.81
N GLU A 21 3.79 6.55 -4.80
CA GLU A 21 5.11 6.18 -5.29
C GLU A 21 6.17 7.16 -4.75
N VAL A 22 7.28 6.62 -4.25
CA VAL A 22 8.41 7.42 -3.76
C VAL A 22 9.60 7.20 -4.69
N TYR A 23 10.12 8.28 -5.27
CA TYR A 23 11.34 8.22 -6.09
C TYR A 23 12.58 7.96 -5.22
N LEU A 24 13.48 7.14 -5.73
CA LEU A 24 14.70 6.72 -5.06
C LEU A 24 15.94 7.15 -5.85
N SER A 25 17.09 7.16 -5.18
CA SER A 25 18.38 7.21 -5.85
C SER A 25 18.61 5.88 -6.58
N ASP A 26 18.80 5.94 -7.89
CA ASP A 26 18.93 4.79 -8.80
C ASP A 26 20.30 4.11 -8.69
N GLU A 27 20.67 3.70 -7.48
CA GLU A 27 21.97 3.15 -7.13
C GLU A 27 21.88 1.65 -6.81
N ILE A 28 22.99 0.95 -7.02
CA ILE A 28 23.14 -0.47 -6.65
C ILE A 28 23.66 -0.55 -5.22
N CYS A 29 22.96 -1.27 -4.36
CA CYS A 29 23.34 -1.54 -2.96
C CYS A 29 23.59 -3.03 -2.74
N PHE A 30 24.61 -3.38 -1.96
CA PHE A 30 24.79 -4.75 -1.47
C PHE A 30 24.27 -4.89 -0.04
N ASP A 31 23.22 -5.69 0.11
CA ASP A 31 22.64 -6.07 1.41
C ASP A 31 23.44 -7.24 1.98
N LYS A 32 24.33 -6.93 2.92
CA LYS A 32 25.21 -7.91 3.57
C LYS A 32 24.44 -8.90 4.46
N GLN A 33 23.30 -8.52 5.02
CA GLN A 33 22.56 -9.42 5.91
C GLN A 33 21.90 -10.54 5.10
N GLU A 34 21.25 -10.17 4.01
CA GLU A 34 20.54 -11.11 3.13
C GLU A 34 21.42 -11.61 1.97
N GLN A 35 22.69 -11.21 1.91
CA GLN A 35 23.66 -11.58 0.88
C GLN A 35 23.14 -11.39 -0.55
N ARG A 36 22.54 -10.22 -0.81
CA ARG A 36 21.91 -9.92 -2.11
C ARG A 36 22.27 -8.53 -2.61
N ILE A 37 22.22 -8.37 -3.92
CA ILE A 37 22.31 -7.08 -4.58
C ILE A 37 20.89 -6.51 -4.71
N ILE A 38 20.71 -5.24 -4.34
CA ILE A 38 19.48 -4.47 -4.44
C ILE A 38 19.71 -3.34 -5.44
N GLY A 39 18.74 -3.10 -6.32
CA GLY A 39 18.82 -2.04 -7.31
C GLY A 39 19.55 -2.44 -8.60
N PRO A 40 19.67 -1.50 -9.55
CA PRO A 40 19.18 -0.11 -9.47
C PRO A 40 17.65 -0.06 -9.54
N CYS A 41 17.02 0.77 -8.69
CA CYS A 41 15.56 0.94 -8.63
C CYS A 41 15.19 2.43 -8.70
N LYS A 42 14.14 2.77 -9.45
CA LYS A 42 13.73 4.17 -9.69
C LYS A 42 12.70 4.65 -8.67
N SER A 43 11.77 3.79 -8.29
CA SER A 43 10.72 4.14 -7.34
C SER A 43 10.35 2.97 -6.42
N ALA A 44 9.66 3.30 -5.33
CA ALA A 44 9.00 2.33 -4.47
C ALA A 44 7.54 2.68 -4.30
N GLN A 45 6.66 1.72 -4.58
CA GLN A 45 5.25 1.80 -4.30
C GLN A 45 5.01 1.39 -2.84
N VAL A 46 4.34 2.26 -2.09
CA VAL A 46 3.99 2.02 -0.68
C VAL A 46 2.48 2.13 -0.52
N VAL A 47 1.88 1.17 0.21
CA VAL A 47 0.49 1.27 0.69
C VAL A 47 0.48 1.35 2.20
N MET A 48 -0.26 2.32 2.71
CA MET A 48 -0.50 2.55 4.13
C MET A 48 -1.96 2.24 4.46
N ALA A 49 -2.18 1.44 5.50
CA ALA A 49 -3.47 1.38 6.18
C ALA A 49 -3.52 2.43 7.28
N ARG A 50 -4.63 3.17 7.37
CA ARG A 50 -4.85 4.18 8.41
C ARG A 50 -6.26 4.02 9.00
N GLY A 51 -6.37 4.06 10.32
CA GLY A 51 -7.67 4.09 10.99
C GLY A 51 -8.44 5.34 10.62
N LEU A 52 -9.71 5.20 10.23
CA LEU A 52 -10.57 6.35 9.93
C LEU A 52 -11.02 7.05 11.22
N PHE A 53 -11.41 6.26 12.22
CA PHE A 53 -11.92 6.75 13.52
C PHE A 53 -10.95 6.48 14.68
N SER A 54 -9.70 6.11 14.37
CA SER A 54 -8.69 5.81 15.39
C SER A 54 -7.31 6.24 14.92
N ASP A 55 -6.49 6.72 15.85
CA ASP A 55 -5.16 7.23 15.54
C ASP A 55 -4.13 6.09 15.44
N TRP A 56 -4.11 5.43 14.29
CA TRP A 56 -3.06 4.48 13.94
C TRP A 56 -2.83 4.47 12.43
N LYS A 57 -1.60 4.12 12.05
CA LYS A 57 -1.19 3.92 10.66
C LYS A 57 -0.11 2.84 10.58
N GLN A 58 -0.08 2.08 9.49
CA GLN A 58 0.91 1.05 9.23
C GLN A 58 1.13 0.87 7.73
N SER A 59 2.39 0.72 7.30
CA SER A 59 2.70 0.24 5.95
C SER A 59 2.34 -1.23 5.82
N ILE A 60 1.55 -1.56 4.80
CA ILE A 60 1.01 -2.90 4.56
C ILE A 60 1.50 -3.50 3.24
N TYR A 61 2.09 -2.68 2.37
CA TYR A 61 2.67 -3.12 1.10
C TYR A 61 3.85 -2.22 0.75
N PHE A 62 4.89 -2.85 0.21
CA PHE A 62 6.10 -2.21 -0.27
C PHE A 62 6.68 -3.02 -1.43
N LYS A 63 6.94 -2.36 -2.56
CA LYS A 63 7.63 -2.98 -3.69
C LYS A 63 8.36 -1.94 -4.53
N PHE A 64 9.57 -2.27 -4.97
CA PHE A 64 10.34 -1.45 -5.92
C PHE A 64 9.80 -1.59 -7.34
N ASP A 65 9.83 -0.50 -8.10
CA ASP A 65 9.52 -0.39 -9.54
C ASP A 65 8.23 -1.11 -9.96
N GLN A 66 7.22 -1.05 -9.11
CA GLN A 66 5.96 -1.74 -9.30
C GLN A 66 4.81 -0.75 -9.19
N ALA A 67 4.24 -0.39 -10.33
CA ALA A 67 3.03 0.40 -10.38
C ALA A 67 1.87 -0.32 -9.68
N MET A 68 0.98 0.44 -9.05
CA MET A 68 -0.26 -0.08 -8.49
C MET A 68 -1.19 -0.57 -9.59
N THR A 69 -1.62 -1.84 -9.50
CA THR A 69 -2.58 -2.43 -10.44
C THR A 69 -3.84 -2.88 -9.71
N LYS A 70 -4.93 -3.07 -10.46
CA LYS A 70 -6.19 -3.61 -9.93
C LYS A 70 -5.96 -4.93 -9.18
N ALA A 71 -5.16 -5.83 -9.75
CA ALA A 71 -4.85 -7.13 -9.15
C ALA A 71 -4.11 -6.99 -7.80
N ILE A 72 -3.07 -6.16 -7.75
CA ILE A 72 -2.30 -5.89 -6.52
C ILE A 72 -3.22 -5.27 -5.46
N LEU A 73 -4.02 -4.28 -5.83
CA LEU A 73 -4.92 -3.59 -4.91
C LEU A 73 -5.94 -4.55 -4.29
N PHE A 74 -6.58 -5.40 -5.10
CA PHE A 74 -7.51 -6.42 -4.57
C PHE A 74 -6.81 -7.48 -3.71
N GLU A 75 -5.59 -7.88 -4.05
CA GLU A 75 -4.82 -8.81 -3.22
C GLU A 75 -4.54 -8.20 -1.84
N ILE A 76 -4.16 -6.92 -1.79
CA ILE A 76 -3.94 -6.17 -0.55
C ILE A 76 -5.24 -6.11 0.27
N ILE A 77 -6.35 -5.68 -0.34
CA ILE A 77 -7.67 -5.60 0.33
C ILE A 77 -8.03 -6.97 0.92
N ARG A 78 -7.95 -8.04 0.13
CA ARG A 78 -8.26 -9.40 0.57
C ARG A 78 -7.44 -9.85 1.78
N LYS A 79 -6.18 -9.41 1.89
CA LYS A 79 -5.31 -9.73 3.05
C LYS A 79 -5.63 -8.88 4.28
N VAL A 80 -6.18 -7.69 4.10
CA VAL A 80 -6.47 -6.72 5.18
C VAL A 80 -7.87 -6.92 5.78
N GLU A 81 -8.86 -7.23 4.95
CA GLU A 81 -10.28 -7.37 5.33
C GLU A 81 -10.57 -8.35 6.50
N PRO A 82 -9.83 -9.46 6.70
CA PRO A 82 -10.04 -10.32 7.86
C PRO A 82 -9.79 -9.64 9.22
N TYR A 83 -9.10 -8.49 9.23
CA TYR A 83 -8.67 -7.80 10.44
C TYR A 83 -9.25 -6.39 10.57
N TYR A 84 -9.60 -5.76 9.45
CA TYR A 84 -10.02 -4.36 9.35
C TYR A 84 -11.12 -4.22 8.30
N THR A 85 -11.93 -3.17 8.38
CA THR A 85 -12.96 -2.87 7.37
C THR A 85 -12.43 -1.76 6.46
N VAL A 86 -12.03 -2.11 5.24
CA VAL A 86 -11.55 -1.13 4.26
C VAL A 86 -12.76 -0.44 3.64
N VAL A 87 -12.85 0.89 3.79
CA VAL A 87 -14.02 1.67 3.32
C VAL A 87 -13.70 2.69 2.25
N ALA A 88 -12.42 3.06 2.11
CA ALA A 88 -11.99 4.03 1.10
C ALA A 88 -10.54 3.78 0.70
N ILE A 89 -10.22 4.25 -0.50
CA ILE A 89 -8.88 4.20 -1.09
C ILE A 89 -8.53 5.62 -1.53
N VAL A 90 -7.29 6.04 -1.25
CA VAL A 90 -6.77 7.36 -1.57
C VAL A 90 -5.46 7.20 -2.35
N CYS A 91 -5.32 7.93 -3.45
CA CYS A 91 -4.09 7.98 -4.23
C CYS A 91 -3.89 9.37 -4.83
N ASP A 92 -2.70 9.61 -5.38
CA ASP A 92 -2.43 10.82 -6.15
C ASP A 92 -3.18 10.82 -7.51
N MET A 93 -3.00 11.90 -8.27
CA MET A 93 -3.59 12.08 -9.60
C MET A 93 -2.62 11.74 -10.74
N GLY A 94 -1.57 10.96 -10.48
CA GLY A 94 -0.61 10.55 -11.50
C GLY A 94 -1.26 9.75 -12.64
N ALA A 95 -0.70 9.83 -13.85
CA ALA A 95 -1.27 9.17 -15.03
C ALA A 95 -1.47 7.65 -14.84
N SER A 96 -0.58 6.99 -14.10
CA SER A 96 -0.70 5.58 -13.70
C SER A 96 -1.99 5.34 -12.89
N ASN A 97 -2.25 6.17 -11.88
CA ASN A 97 -3.41 6.05 -11.00
C ASN A 97 -4.71 6.44 -11.69
N GLN A 98 -4.71 7.41 -12.60
CA GLN A 98 -5.85 7.67 -13.48
C GLN A 98 -6.15 6.47 -14.38
N GLY A 99 -5.13 5.78 -14.88
CA GLY A 99 -5.30 4.51 -15.61
C GLY A 99 -5.96 3.43 -14.75
N LEU A 100 -5.58 3.36 -13.48
CA LEU A 100 -6.20 2.46 -12.50
C LEU A 100 -7.67 2.84 -12.25
N TRP A 101 -8.01 4.13 -12.10
CA TRP A 101 -9.39 4.60 -11.92
C TRP A 101 -10.29 4.17 -13.07
N LYS A 102 -9.81 4.34 -14.31
CA LYS A 102 -10.53 3.88 -15.51
C LYS A 102 -10.77 2.37 -15.49
N SER A 103 -9.84 1.58 -14.96
CA SER A 103 -10.04 0.12 -14.80
C SER A 103 -11.11 -0.25 -13.75
N PHE A 104 -11.54 0.72 -12.95
CA PHE A 104 -12.63 0.65 -11.99
C PHE A 104 -13.89 1.42 -12.44
N ASP A 105 -13.90 1.93 -13.67
CA ASP A 105 -14.99 2.75 -14.21
C ASP A 105 -15.25 4.02 -13.37
N ILE A 106 -14.15 4.66 -12.91
CA ILE A 106 -14.16 5.94 -12.17
C ILE A 106 -13.56 7.01 -13.09
N ASP A 107 -14.30 8.11 -13.27
CA ASP A 107 -13.96 9.28 -14.11
C ASP A 107 -13.01 10.28 -13.42
#